data_AF-A0A5S4F180-F1
#
_entry.id   AF-A0A5S4F180-F1
#
_cell.length_a   1.000
_cell.length_b   1.000
_cell.length_c   1.000
_cell.angle_alpha   90.00
_cell.angle_beta   90.00
_cell.angle_gamma   90.00
#
_symmetry.space_group_name_H-M   'P 1'
#
loop_
_entity.id
_entity.type
_entity.pdbx_description
1 polymer ?
#
loop_
_entity_poly.entity_id
_entity_poly.type
_entity_poly.pdbx_seq_one_letter_code
_entity_poly.pdbx_strand_id
1 'polypeptide(L)'
;MPRHVVTLPVTTLDELIQKYSMQPPDLIKLDVQGYELEVLKGATSALTTAGFVLMEVSLWPYNQGSPLLAEVVGWMDEHGFRAYEIFDISRRGDGVLVQIDILFIRKNSALVSNAMTLFSVSERG
;
A
#
# COMPACT_ATOMS: atom_id res chain seq x y z
N MET A 1 -2.20 -19.17 -19.89
CA MET A 1 -1.47 -20.33 -19.36
C MET A 1 -0.05 -19.90 -19.04
N PRO A 2 0.41 -19.95 -17.78
CA PRO A 2 1.80 -19.66 -17.45
C PRO A 2 2.72 -20.63 -18.21
N ARG A 3 3.78 -20.10 -18.83
CA ARG A 3 4.70 -20.90 -19.66
C ARG A 3 5.64 -21.78 -18.85
N HIS A 4 5.78 -21.55 -17.54
CA HIS A 4 6.62 -22.31 -16.62
C HIS A 4 6.22 -21.99 -15.17
N VAL A 5 6.15 -22.98 -14.27
CA VAL A 5 5.82 -22.80 -12.84
C VAL A 5 7.04 -23.18 -12.01
N VAL A 6 7.45 -22.32 -11.09
CA VAL A 6 8.56 -22.57 -10.14
C VAL A 6 8.05 -22.30 -8.73
N THR A 7 8.41 -23.17 -7.78
CA THR A 7 8.17 -22.95 -6.35
C THR A 7 9.41 -22.32 -5.75
N LEU A 8 9.23 -21.20 -5.05
CA LEU A 8 10.30 -20.48 -4.34
C LEU A 8 9.94 -20.38 -2.85
N PRO A 9 10.93 -20.43 -1.95
CA PRO A 9 10.69 -20.13 -0.55
C PRO A 9 10.27 -18.67 -0.39
N VAL A 10 9.28 -18.43 0.47
CA VAL A 10 8.82 -17.09 0.87
C VAL A 10 9.05 -16.91 2.37
N THR A 11 9.22 -15.68 2.79
CA THR A 11 9.47 -15.27 4.19
C THR A 11 8.78 -13.94 4.43
N THR A 12 8.61 -13.56 5.69
CA THR A 12 7.96 -12.30 6.04
C THR A 12 8.91 -11.11 6.00
N LEU A 13 8.38 -9.89 5.90
CA LEU A 13 9.20 -8.68 5.96
C LEU A 13 9.89 -8.54 7.33
N ASP A 14 9.19 -8.87 8.42
CA ASP A 14 9.75 -8.84 9.78
C ASP A 14 10.93 -9.81 9.92
N GLU A 15 10.82 -11.03 9.38
CA GLU A 15 11.92 -12.02 9.38
C GLU A 15 13.13 -11.53 8.58
N LEU A 16 12.93 -10.85 7.44
CA LEU A 16 14.02 -10.27 6.67
C LEU A 16 14.73 -9.16 7.45
N ILE A 17 13.97 -8.24 8.05
CA ILE A 17 14.53 -7.16 8.87
C ILE A 17 15.37 -7.72 10.01
N GLN A 18 14.85 -8.73 10.71
CA GLN A 18 15.58 -9.39 11.80
C GLN A 18 16.83 -10.12 11.30
N LYS A 19 16.70 -10.94 10.25
CA LYS A 19 17.79 -11.76 9.71
C LYS A 19 18.98 -10.93 9.27
N TYR A 20 18.73 -9.75 8.72
CA TYR A 20 19.77 -8.84 8.24
C TYR A 20 20.10 -7.72 9.24
N SER A 21 19.56 -7.78 10.46
CA SER A 21 19.75 -6.77 11.51
C SER A 21 19.49 -5.34 11.01
N MET A 22 18.47 -5.17 10.18
CA MET A 22 18.11 -3.89 9.60
C MET A 22 17.47 -2.98 10.66
N GLN A 23 17.63 -1.67 10.49
CA GLN A 23 16.87 -0.72 11.28
C GLN A 23 15.38 -0.82 10.90
N PRO A 24 14.45 -0.58 11.85
CA PRO A 24 13.04 -0.49 11.53
C PRO A 24 12.78 0.58 10.46
N PRO A 25 11.94 0.32 9.45
CA PRO A 25 11.76 1.25 8.35
C PRO A 25 10.85 2.42 8.75
N ASP A 26 11.18 3.61 8.24
CA ASP A 26 10.27 4.78 8.22
C ASP A 26 9.31 4.73 7.03
N LEU A 27 9.74 4.10 5.92
CA LEU A 27 8.99 3.93 4.68
C LEU A 27 9.08 2.47 4.21
N ILE A 28 7.93 1.89 3.87
CA ILE A 28 7.84 0.58 3.20
C ILE A 28 7.36 0.83 1.77
N LYS A 29 8.11 0.41 0.74
CA LYS A 29 7.62 0.36 -0.64
C LYS A 29 7.34 -1.09 -1.03
N LEU A 30 6.16 -1.35 -1.58
CA LEU A 30 5.73 -2.65 -2.07
C LEU A 30 5.37 -2.58 -3.56
N ASP A 31 6.03 -3.43 -4.33
CA ASP A 31 5.73 -3.74 -5.72
C ASP A 31 5.93 -5.25 -5.86
N VAL A 32 4.92 -5.99 -5.40
CA VAL A 32 4.93 -7.47 -5.35
C VAL A 32 3.82 -8.06 -6.20
N GLN A 33 3.29 -7.23 -7.12
CA GLN A 33 2.35 -7.60 -8.17
C GLN A 33 1.15 -8.38 -7.61
N GLY A 34 0.50 -7.91 -6.55
CA GLY A 34 -0.72 -8.51 -6.02
C GLY A 34 -0.57 -9.35 -4.75
N TYR A 35 0.61 -9.33 -4.12
CA TYR A 35 0.87 -9.95 -2.82
C TYR A 35 1.04 -8.91 -1.69
N GLU A 36 0.66 -7.65 -1.93
CA GLU A 36 0.97 -6.51 -1.06
C GLU A 36 0.38 -6.71 0.34
N LEU A 37 -0.88 -7.12 0.43
CA LEU A 37 -1.53 -7.36 1.71
C LEU A 37 -0.93 -8.55 2.47
N GLU A 38 -0.46 -9.59 1.78
CA GLU A 38 0.21 -10.72 2.43
C GLU A 38 1.58 -10.31 2.99
N VAL A 39 2.33 -9.45 2.28
CA VAL A 39 3.57 -8.87 2.80
C VAL A 39 3.27 -8.02 4.04
N LEU A 40 2.22 -7.19 4.01
CA LEU A 40 1.83 -6.35 5.14
C LEU A 40 1.38 -7.17 6.36
N LYS A 41 0.67 -8.28 6.16
CA LYS A 41 0.33 -9.23 7.24
C LYS A 41 1.57 -9.85 7.90
N GLY A 42 2.66 -10.04 7.15
CA GLY A 42 3.96 -10.47 7.67
C GLY A 42 4.87 -9.33 8.16
N ALA A 43 4.41 -8.08 8.13
CA ALA A 43 5.18 -6.89 8.47
C ALA A 43 4.71 -6.24 9.77
N THR A 44 4.15 -7.01 10.71
CA THR A 44 3.49 -6.47 11.91
C THR A 44 4.40 -5.56 12.74
N SER A 45 5.67 -5.93 12.90
CA SER A 45 6.67 -5.16 13.65
C SER A 45 7.14 -3.97 12.84
N ALA A 46 7.46 -4.15 11.55
CA ALA A 46 7.84 -3.07 10.65
C ALA A 46 6.76 -1.99 10.53
N LEU A 47 5.49 -2.40 10.51
CA LEU A 47 4.35 -1.49 10.46
C LEU A 47 4.15 -0.70 11.75
N THR A 48 4.78 -1.07 12.87
CA THR A 48 4.74 -0.24 14.10
C THR A 48 5.63 1.00 14.01
N THR A 49 6.69 0.97 13.19
CA THR A 49 7.59 2.12 13.03
C THR A 49 7.34 2.90 11.75
N ALA A 50 6.85 2.24 10.70
CA ALA A 50 6.61 2.89 9.42
C ALA A 50 5.68 4.11 9.55
N GLY A 51 6.15 5.27 9.09
CA GLY A 51 5.34 6.47 8.92
C GLY A 51 4.57 6.46 7.60
N PHE A 52 5.13 5.77 6.60
CA PHE A 52 4.63 5.72 5.24
C PHE A 52 4.66 4.31 4.65
N VAL A 53 3.70 4.03 3.77
CA VAL A 53 3.69 2.82 2.94
C VAL A 53 3.32 3.21 1.51
N LEU A 54 4.20 2.96 0.55
CA LEU A 54 3.95 3.18 -0.88
C LEU A 54 3.66 1.82 -1.54
N MET A 55 2.49 1.69 -2.16
CA MET A 55 2.08 0.44 -2.81
C MET A 55 1.66 0.66 -4.24
N GLU A 56 2.05 -0.26 -5.10
CA GLU A 56 1.40 -0.46 -6.39
C GLU A 56 0.05 -1.17 -6.16
N VAL A 57 -1.05 -0.53 -6.57
CA VAL A 57 -2.41 -1.01 -6.28
C VAL A 57 -3.21 -1.18 -7.56
N SER A 58 -3.74 -2.39 -7.75
CA SER A 58 -4.59 -2.72 -8.89
C SER A 58 -6.02 -2.20 -8.72
N LEU A 59 -6.57 -1.61 -9.78
CA LEU A 59 -8.00 -1.30 -9.92
C LEU A 59 -8.73 -2.33 -10.78
N TRP A 60 -7.99 -3.14 -11.53
CA TRP A 60 -8.54 -4.17 -12.42
C TRP A 60 -8.00 -5.55 -12.05
N PRO A 61 -8.83 -6.61 -12.04
CA PRO A 61 -8.42 -7.95 -11.64
C PRO A 61 -7.65 -8.66 -12.76
N TYR A 62 -6.50 -8.12 -13.19
CA TYR A 62 -5.67 -8.76 -14.21
C TYR A 62 -4.74 -9.82 -13.63
N ASN A 63 -4.40 -9.72 -12.34
CA ASN A 63 -3.74 -10.78 -11.60
C ASN A 63 -4.73 -11.53 -10.70
N GLN A 64 -4.74 -12.85 -10.80
CA GLN A 64 -5.75 -13.68 -10.15
C GLN A 64 -5.49 -13.75 -8.65
N GLY A 65 -6.49 -13.38 -7.85
CA GLY A 65 -6.42 -13.41 -6.38
C GLY A 65 -5.72 -12.20 -5.76
N SER A 66 -5.32 -11.22 -6.56
CA SER A 66 -4.72 -9.98 -6.07
C SER A 66 -5.78 -9.04 -5.52
N PRO A 67 -5.51 -8.33 -4.40
CA PRO A 67 -6.45 -7.40 -3.81
C PRO A 67 -6.63 -6.18 -4.70
N LEU A 68 -7.87 -5.70 -4.81
CA LEU A 68 -8.17 -4.46 -5.53
C LEU A 68 -8.08 -3.25 -4.59
N LEU A 69 -8.08 -2.07 -5.20
CA LEU A 69 -8.02 -0.78 -4.51
C LEU A 69 -8.88 -0.68 -3.25
N ALA A 70 -10.15 -1.11 -3.33
CA ALA A 70 -11.06 -1.03 -2.19
C ALA A 70 -10.61 -1.90 -1.01
N GLU A 71 -10.11 -3.11 -1.28
CA GLU A 71 -9.60 -4.04 -0.25
C GLU A 71 -8.31 -3.50 0.37
N VAL A 72 -7.40 -2.99 -0.47
CA VAL A 72 -6.14 -2.40 0.00
C VAL A 72 -6.41 -1.19 0.88
N VAL A 73 -7.27 -0.26 0.43
CA VAL A 73 -7.62 0.94 1.21
C VAL A 73 -8.32 0.58 2.51
N GLY A 74 -9.27 -0.37 2.49
CA GLY A 74 -9.95 -0.83 3.70
C GLY A 74 -8.98 -1.43 4.71
N TRP A 75 -8.09 -2.33 4.26
CA TRP A 75 -7.07 -2.92 5.12
C TRP A 75 -6.14 -1.86 5.72
N MET A 76 -5.65 -0.92 4.91
CA MET A 76 -4.78 0.16 5.40
C MET A 76 -5.49 1.06 6.41
N ASP A 77 -6.78 1.33 6.20
CA ASP A 77 -7.62 2.11 7.11
C ASP A 77 -7.73 1.45 8.49
N GLU A 78 -8.01 0.14 8.51
CA GLU A 78 -8.07 -0.68 9.73
C GLU A 78 -6.73 -0.71 10.49
N HIS A 79 -5.61 -0.57 9.77
CA HIS A 79 -4.26 -0.59 10.34
C HIS A 79 -3.71 0.81 10.64
N GLY A 80 -4.57 1.82 10.71
CA GLY A 80 -4.21 3.16 11.18
C GLY A 80 -3.51 4.04 10.13
N PHE A 81 -3.59 3.65 8.86
CA PHE A 81 -3.10 4.42 7.73
C PHE A 81 -4.26 5.04 6.93
N ARG A 82 -3.98 6.06 6.15
CA ARG A 82 -4.92 6.62 5.16
C ARG A 82 -4.17 6.89 3.87
N ALA A 83 -4.88 6.82 2.73
CA ALA A 83 -4.33 7.29 1.47
C ALA A 83 -3.96 8.79 1.60
N TYR A 84 -2.77 9.15 1.14
CA TYR A 84 -2.18 10.47 1.26
C TYR A 84 -1.90 11.10 -0.09
N GLU A 85 -1.31 10.35 -1.02
CA GLU A 85 -1.00 10.81 -2.38
C GLU A 85 -1.12 9.65 -3.38
N ILE A 86 -1.44 9.97 -4.62
CA ILE A 86 -1.46 9.04 -5.75
C ILE A 86 -0.35 9.43 -6.72
N PHE A 87 0.56 8.49 -6.94
CA PHE A 87 1.59 8.54 -7.96
C PHE A 87 1.19 7.64 -9.13
N ASP A 88 1.87 7.82 -10.26
CA ASP A 88 1.87 6.98 -11.47
C ASP A 88 0.55 6.25 -11.81
N ILE A 89 -0.08 6.69 -12.90
CA ILE A 89 -1.38 6.16 -13.36
C ILE A 89 -1.14 5.29 -14.59
N SER A 90 -1.43 3.99 -14.47
CA SER A 90 -1.29 3.04 -15.58
C SER A 90 -2.64 2.69 -16.21
N ARG A 91 -2.68 2.68 -17.55
CA ARG A 91 -3.89 2.39 -18.34
C ARG A 91 -3.60 1.32 -19.39
N ARG A 92 -4.57 0.47 -19.66
CA ARG A 92 -4.56 -0.43 -20.81
C ARG A 92 -4.75 0.38 -22.11
N GLY A 93 -4.47 -0.24 -23.26
CA GLY A 93 -4.58 0.40 -24.58
C GLY A 93 -5.98 0.93 -24.95
N ASP A 94 -7.04 0.51 -24.27
CA ASP A 94 -8.41 1.04 -24.41
C ASP A 94 -8.73 2.16 -23.40
N GLY A 95 -7.73 2.64 -22.65
CA GLY A 95 -7.85 3.74 -21.70
C GLY A 95 -8.37 3.36 -20.31
N VAL A 96 -8.71 2.09 -20.07
CA VAL A 96 -9.15 1.62 -18.75
C VAL A 96 -8.00 1.75 -17.74
N LEU A 97 -8.26 2.40 -16.60
CA LEU A 97 -7.33 2.50 -15.49
C LEU A 97 -7.17 1.12 -14.84
N VAL A 98 -5.93 0.63 -14.82
CA VAL A 98 -5.63 -0.72 -14.30
C VAL A 98 -4.93 -0.69 -12.96
N GLN A 99 -4.14 0.35 -12.69
CA GLN A 99 -3.25 0.38 -11.54
C GLN A 99 -2.81 1.81 -11.24
N ILE A 100 -2.54 2.08 -9.97
CA ILE A 100 -1.95 3.32 -9.47
C ILE A 100 -0.91 3.02 -8.39
N ASP A 101 0.06 3.90 -8.20
CA ASP A 101 0.91 3.90 -7.02
C ASP A 101 0.25 4.79 -5.94
N ILE A 102 0.06 4.28 -4.73
CA ILE A 102 -0.56 5.04 -3.63
C ILE A 102 0.39 5.10 -2.45
N LEU A 103 0.63 6.31 -1.96
CA LEU A 103 1.28 6.53 -0.69
C LEU A 103 0.24 6.64 0.41
N PHE A 104 0.40 5.80 1.40
CA PHE A 104 -0.35 5.81 2.65
C PHE A 104 0.49 6.44 3.74
N ILE A 105 -0.16 7.21 4.62
CA ILE A 105 0.45 7.85 5.78
C ILE A 105 -0.31 7.44 7.04
N ARG A 106 0.37 7.42 8.20
CA ARG A 106 -0.32 7.25 9.48
C ARG A 106 -1.36 8.33 9.72
N LYS A 107 -2.55 7.91 10.20
CA LYS A 107 -3.66 8.82 10.53
C LYS A 107 -3.29 9.85 11.60
N ASN A 108 -2.35 9.53 12.51
CA ASN A 108 -1.89 10.42 13.57
C ASN A 108 -0.66 11.27 13.19
N SER A 109 -0.21 11.24 11.93
CA SER A 109 0.92 12.05 11.48
C SER A 109 0.61 13.55 11.57
N ALA A 110 1.61 14.34 11.96
CA ALA A 110 1.52 15.81 11.99
C ALA A 110 1.20 16.41 10.62
N LEU A 111 1.56 15.74 9.53
CA LEU A 111 1.23 16.15 8.16
C LEU A 111 -0.26 16.02 7.84
N VAL A 112 -0.98 15.16 8.57
CA VAL A 112 -2.44 14.97 8.44
C VAL A 112 -3.20 15.95 9.34
N SER A 113 -2.71 16.17 10.56
CA SER A 113 -3.40 16.96 11.60
C SER A 113 -3.19 18.47 11.52
N ASN A 114 -2.49 18.98 10.50
CA ASN A 114 -2.16 20.40 10.41
C ASN A 114 -3.41 21.28 10.23
N ALA A 115 -3.42 22.47 10.84
CA ALA A 115 -4.59 23.37 10.88
C ALA A 115 -5.03 23.88 9.49
N MET A 116 -4.14 23.85 8.49
CA MET A 116 -4.46 24.22 7.09
C MET A 116 -5.31 23.17 6.36
N THR A 117 -5.50 21.97 6.90
CA THR A 117 -6.29 20.89 6.28
C THR A 117 -7.79 21.01 6.59
N LEU A 118 -8.20 21.96 7.43
CA LEU A 118 -9.60 22.29 7.69
C LEU A 118 -10.17 23.08 6.52
N PHE A 119 -10.68 22.38 5.51
CA PHE A 119 -11.55 23.01 4.51
C PHE A 119 -12.87 23.35 5.21
N SER A 120 -13.11 24.64 5.46
CA SER A 120 -14.45 25.11 5.78
C SER A 120 -15.33 24.85 4.57
N VAL A 121 -16.15 23.80 4.61
CA VAL A 121 -17.24 23.63 3.66
C VAL A 121 -18.18 24.80 3.92
N SER A 122 -18.15 25.84 3.07
CA SER A 122 -19.22 26.83 3.10
C SER A 122 -20.46 26.11 2.61
N GLU A 123 -21.44 25.90 3.49
CA GLU A 123 -22.79 25.54 3.08
C GLU A 123 -23.30 26.62 2.12
N ARG A 124 -23.21 26.36 0.81
CA ARG A 124 -23.99 27.06 -0.20
C ARG A 124 -24.94 26.01 -0.75
N GLY A 125 -26.21 26.21 -0.41
CA GLY A 125 -27.33 25.32 -0.72
C GLY A 125 -27.80 25.37 -2.16
#